data_AF-A0A7W1ZWX6-F1
#
_entry.id   AF-A0A7W1ZWX6-F1
#
_cell.length_a   1.000
_cell.length_b   1.000
_cell.length_c   1.000
_cell.angle_alpha   90.00
_cell.angle_beta   90.00
_cell.angle_gamma   90.00
#
_symmetry.space_group_name_H-M   'P 1'
#
loop_
_entity.id
_entity.type
_entity.pdbx_description
1 polymer ?
#
loop_
_entity_poly.entity_id
_entity_poly.type
_entity_poly.pdbx_seq_one_letter_code
_entity_poly.pdbx_strand_id
1 'polypeptide(L)'
;VVNKTLQDLNAFDKPTITIFNKMDIYEQNTFDPWLEESVRLDILRDLKERWENETHDNCVFVAAIEKRNIDQLRAVILNKVRELYRIRYPYKSEFMY
;
A
#
# COMPACT_ATOMS: atom_id res chain seq x y z
N VAL A 1 3.10 -12.74 13.36
CA VAL A 1 3.00 -14.10 12.78
C VAL A 1 3.36 -14.09 11.29
N VAL A 2 2.78 -13.20 10.48
CA VAL A 2 3.04 -13.09 9.02
C VAL A 2 4.52 -12.91 8.65
N ASN A 3 5.26 -12.02 9.33
CA ASN A 3 6.68 -11.79 9.01
C ASN A 3 7.57 -13.02 9.20
N LYS A 4 7.26 -13.86 10.20
CA LYS A 4 7.99 -15.12 10.42
C LYS A 4 7.72 -16.10 9.28
N THR A 5 6.47 -16.22 8.85
CA THR A 5 6.09 -17.08 7.72
C THR A 5 6.72 -16.62 6.40
N LEU A 6 6.84 -15.31 6.17
CA LEU A 6 7.52 -14.77 4.97
C LEU A 6 9.03 -15.01 4.98
N GLN A 7 9.64 -15.00 6.17
CA GLN A 7 11.05 -15.33 6.36
C GLN A 7 11.31 -16.81 6.06
N ASP A 8 10.43 -17.70 6.54
CA ASP A 8 10.51 -19.14 6.28
C ASP A 8 10.36 -19.48 4.78
N LEU A 9 9.67 -18.62 4.02
CA LEU A 9 9.45 -18.77 2.57
C LEU A 9 10.57 -18.15 1.70
N ASN A 10 11.67 -17.65 2.30
CA ASN A 10 12.74 -16.92 1.60
C ASN A 10 12.20 -15.78 0.71
N ALA A 11 11.08 -15.17 1.08
CA ALA A 11 10.43 -14.12 0.32
C ALA A 11 10.78 -12.70 0.82
N PHE A 12 11.63 -12.60 1.85
CA PHE A 12 11.91 -11.35 2.56
C PHE A 12 12.72 -10.34 1.73
N ASP A 13 13.62 -10.80 0.86
CA ASP A 13 14.45 -9.93 0.00
C ASP A 13 13.71 -9.33 -1.20
N LYS A 14 12.40 -9.61 -1.33
CA LYS A 14 11.61 -9.10 -2.45
C LYS A 14 11.00 -7.74 -2.08
N PRO A 15 10.93 -6.78 -3.02
CA PRO A 15 10.19 -5.56 -2.80
C PRO A 15 8.73 -5.92 -2.51
N THR A 16 8.29 -5.56 -1.31
CA THR A 16 6.96 -5.91 -0.80
C THR A 16 6.11 -4.65 -0.74
N ILE A 17 4.89 -4.74 -1.26
CA ILE A 17 3.90 -3.66 -1.17
C ILE A 17 2.85 -4.12 -0.16
N THR A 18 2.64 -3.30 0.87
CA THR A 18 1.65 -3.57 1.92
C THR A 18 0.32 -2.96 1.52
N ILE A 19 -0.70 -3.79 1.29
CA ILE A 19 -2.02 -3.31 0.87
C ILE A 19 -2.98 -3.38 2.05
N PHE A 20 -3.37 -2.22 2.58
CA PHE A 20 -4.42 -2.09 3.58
C PHE A 20 -5.77 -2.11 2.86
N ASN A 21 -6.34 -3.31 2.72
CA ASN A 21 -7.65 -3.51 2.14
C ASN A 21 -8.75 -3.46 3.22
N LYS A 22 -9.98 -3.14 2.81
CA LYS A 22 -11.19 -3.05 3.64
C LYS A 22 -11.32 -1.80 4.50
N MET A 23 -10.88 -0.64 4.00
CA MET A 23 -11.05 0.65 4.72
C MET A 23 -12.51 0.99 5.00
N ASP A 24 -13.43 0.55 4.14
CA ASP A 24 -14.88 0.67 4.30
C ASP A 24 -15.39 -0.03 5.58
N ILE A 25 -14.95 -1.27 5.82
CA ILE A 25 -15.33 -2.04 7.02
C ILE A 25 -14.62 -1.49 8.25
N TYR A 26 -13.37 -1.03 8.10
CA TYR A 26 -12.63 -0.40 9.18
C TYR A 26 -13.34 0.86 9.67
N GLU A 27 -13.83 1.69 8.76
CA GLU A 27 -14.55 2.91 9.10
C GLU A 27 -15.88 2.60 9.83
N GLN A 28 -16.61 1.59 9.39
CA GLN A 28 -17.89 1.20 10.00
C GLN A 28 -17.76 0.58 11.40
N ASN A 29 -16.71 -0.22 11.63
CA ASN A 29 -16.56 -0.96 12.88
C ASN A 29 -15.76 -0.21 13.95
N THR A 30 -14.91 0.74 13.54
CA THR A 30 -13.94 1.38 14.45
C THR A 30 -14.38 2.77 14.89
N PHE A 31 -15.17 3.48 14.06
CA PHE A 31 -15.62 4.83 14.39
C PHE A 31 -17.03 4.81 14.98
N ASP A 32 -17.17 5.42 16.16
CA ASP A 32 -18.46 5.65 16.81
C ASP A 32 -19.36 6.51 15.90
N PRO A 33 -20.68 6.27 15.81
CA PRO A 33 -21.59 7.08 14.98
C PRO A 33 -21.63 8.57 15.36
N TRP A 34 -21.18 8.91 16.57
CA TRP A 34 -21.11 10.27 17.11
C TRP A 34 -19.77 10.96 16.86
N LEU A 35 -18.82 10.28 16.21
CA LEU A 35 -17.52 10.86 15.91
C LEU A 35 -17.63 11.85 14.75
N GLU A 36 -17.09 13.06 14.93
CA GLU A 36 -17.00 14.03 13.85
C GLU A 36 -16.14 13.50 12.69
N GLU A 37 -16.56 13.84 11.47
CA GLU A 37 -15.87 13.44 10.25
C GLU A 37 -14.44 14.02 10.17
N SER A 38 -14.22 15.20 10.75
CA SER A 38 -12.91 15.84 10.91
C SER A 38 -11.93 14.95 11.68
N VAL A 39 -12.34 14.47 12.86
CA VAL A 39 -11.54 13.60 13.73
C VAL A 39 -11.27 12.25 13.08
N ARG A 40 -12.26 11.71 12.36
CA ARG A 40 -12.10 10.47 11.59
C ARG A 40 -10.99 10.60 10.54
N LEU A 41 -11.01 11.69 9.77
CA LEU A 41 -10.02 11.95 8.73
C LEU A 41 -8.62 12.15 9.31
N ASP A 42 -8.50 12.84 10.44
CA ASP A 42 -7.22 13.02 11.12
C ASP A 42 -6.66 11.67 11.62
N ILE A 43 -7.47 10.81 12.24
CA ILE A 43 -7.03 9.47 12.68
C ILE A 43 -6.56 8.62 11.49
N LEU A 44 -7.30 8.68 10.38
CA LEU A 44 -6.93 7.95 9.15
C LEU A 44 -5.63 8.48 8.55
N ARG A 45 -5.41 9.79 8.57
CA ARG A 45 -4.15 10.41 8.13
C ARG A 45 -2.99 9.97 9.01
N ASP A 46 -3.13 10.04 10.32
CA ASP A 46 -2.07 9.66 11.25
C ASP A 46 -1.72 8.17 11.14
N LEU A 47 -2.73 7.32 10.97
CA LEU A 47 -2.53 5.90 10.71
C LEU A 47 -1.79 5.70 9.38
N LYS A 48 -2.19 6.41 8.33
CA LYS A 48 -1.52 6.37 7.02
C LYS A 48 -0.05 6.79 7.13
N GLU A 49 0.24 7.94 7.73
CA GLU A 49 1.61 8.44 7.89
C GLU A 49 2.50 7.50 8.71
N ARG A 50 1.94 6.89 9.76
CA ARG A 50 2.66 5.90 10.56
C ARG A 50 3.05 4.68 9.72
N TRP A 51 2.12 4.15 8.93
CA TRP A 51 2.38 3.00 8.08
C TRP A 51 3.26 3.33 6.87
N GLU A 52 3.17 4.54 6.33
CA GLU A 52 4.10 5.02 5.29
C GLU A 52 5.54 5.04 5.82
N ASN A 53 5.75 5.54 7.04
CA ASN A 53 7.05 5.52 7.70
C ASN A 53 7.54 4.10 8.02
N GLU A 54 6.67 3.22 8.56
CA GLU A 54 7.05 1.84 8.89
C GLU A 54 7.34 0.98 7.65
N THR A 55 6.66 1.26 6.52
CA THR A 55 6.79 0.49 5.27
C THR A 55 7.64 1.15 4.20
N HIS A 56 8.29 2.28 4.50
CA HIS A 56 9.11 3.06 3.58
C HIS A 56 8.36 3.43 2.29
N ASP A 57 7.18 4.04 2.42
CA ASP A 57 6.30 4.45 1.30
C ASP A 57 5.81 3.30 0.40
N ASN A 58 5.85 2.06 0.89
CA ASN A 58 5.34 0.90 0.16
C ASN A 58 3.96 0.45 0.64
N CYS A 59 3.21 1.30 1.36
CA CYS A 59 1.83 0.99 1.74
C CYS A 59 0.81 1.68 0.83
N VAL A 60 -0.28 0.96 0.52
CA VAL A 60 -1.43 1.52 -0.19
C VAL A 60 -2.72 1.15 0.53
N PHE A 61 -3.52 2.17 0.85
CA PHE A 61 -4.83 2.01 1.45
C PHE A 61 -5.88 1.92 0.35
N VAL A 62 -6.64 0.82 0.31
CA VAL A 62 -7.66 0.55 -0.71
C VAL A 62 -8.96 0.06 -0.09
N ALA A 63 -10.08 0.40 -0.71
CA ALA A 63 -11.36 -0.25 -0.45
C ALA A 63 -11.78 -0.96 -1.74
N ALA A 64 -11.54 -2.27 -1.82
CA ALA A 64 -11.82 -3.05 -3.02
C ALA A 64 -13.32 -3.06 -3.40
N ILE A 65 -14.20 -2.96 -2.40
CA ILE A 65 -15.67 -2.95 -2.57
C ILE A 65 -16.12 -1.63 -3.18
N GLU A 66 -15.66 -0.51 -2.63
CA GLU A 66 -16.01 0.84 -3.11
C GLU A 66 -15.15 1.29 -4.29
N LYS A 67 -14.20 0.45 -4.73
CA LYS A 67 -13.15 0.77 -5.71
C LYS A 67 -12.35 2.04 -5.36
N ARG A 68 -12.33 2.43 -4.08
CA ARG A 68 -11.59 3.59 -3.62
C ARG A 68 -10.10 3.30 -3.69
N ASN A 69 -9.36 4.21 -4.31
CA ASN A 69 -7.90 4.22 -4.39
C ASN A 69 -7.24 3.09 -5.21
N ILE A 70 -8.01 2.40 -6.07
CA ILE A 70 -7.48 1.37 -6.98
C ILE A 70 -6.53 1.96 -8.03
N ASP A 71 -6.81 3.16 -8.53
CA ASP A 71 -5.95 3.82 -9.53
C ASP A 71 -4.56 4.15 -8.95
N GLN A 72 -4.50 4.60 -7.70
CA GLN A 72 -3.24 4.84 -7.01
C GLN A 72 -2.45 3.54 -6.85
N LEU A 73 -3.12 2.44 -6.46
CA LEU A 73 -2.49 1.12 -6.38
C LEU A 73 -1.90 0.69 -7.74
N ARG A 74 -2.65 0.87 -8.84
CA ARG A 74 -2.16 0.55 -10.18
C ARG A 74 -0.93 1.36 -10.57
N ALA A 75 -0.94 2.67 -10.28
CA ALA A 75 0.20 3.55 -10.56
C ALA A 75 1.45 3.15 -9.76
N VAL A 76 1.30 2.86 -8.47
CA VAL A 76 2.39 2.41 -7.59
C VAL A 76 2.99 1.09 -8.10
N ILE A 77 2.16 0.11 -8.44
CA ILE A 77 2.61 -1.17 -9.00
C ILE A 77 3.36 -0.94 -10.32
N LEU A 78 2.81 -0.14 -11.23
CA LEU A 78 3.45 0.16 -12.52
C LEU A 78 4.84 0.79 -12.33
N ASN A 79 4.97 1.75 -11.41
CA ASN A 79 6.26 2.39 -11.13
C ASN A 79 7.26 1.40 -10.54
N LYS A 80 6.87 0.59 -9.55
CA LYS A 80 7.74 -0.45 -8.98
C LYS A 80 8.16 -1.50 -9.99
N VAL A 81 7.25 -1.93 -10.86
CA VAL A 81 7.55 -2.89 -11.94
C VAL A 81 8.54 -2.28 -12.94
N ARG A 82 8.37 -1.01 -13.32
CA ARG A 82 9.32 -0.29 -14.19
C ARG A 82 10.70 -0.16 -13.56
N GLU A 83 10.79 0.18 -12.27
CA GLU A 83 12.06 0.23 -11.54
C GLU A 83 12.76 -1.12 -11.54
N LEU A 84 12.03 -2.19 -11.18
CA LEU A 84 12.56 -3.55 -11.21
C LEU A 84 12.99 -3.98 -12.62
N TYR A 85 12.23 -3.60 -13.64
CA TYR A 85 12.56 -3.90 -15.03
C TYR A 85 13.84 -3.20 -15.46
N ARG A 86 14.06 -1.93 -15.08
CA ARG A 86 15.31 -1.19 -15.34
C ARG A 86 16.51 -1.83 -14.64
N ILE A 87 16.37 -2.21 -13.36
CA ILE A 87 17.45 -2.88 -12.60
C ILE A 87 17.81 -4.22 -13.26
N ARG A 88 16.81 -4.98 -13.68
CA ARG A 88 17.02 -6.32 -14.26
C ARG A 88 17.49 -6.31 -15.71
N TYR A 89 17.11 -5.29 -16.48
CA TYR A 89 17.45 -5.14 -17.91
C TYR A 89 17.99 -3.74 -18.23
N PRO A 90 19.17 -3.35 -17.69
CA PRO A 90 19.71 -2.00 -17.83
C PRO A 90 19.97 -1.58 -19.29
N TYR A 91 20.25 -2.56 -20.17
CA TYR A 91 20.56 -2.32 -21.59
C TYR A 91 19.36 -2.44 -22.55
N LYS A 92 18.15 -2.76 -22.06
CA LYS A 92 16.93 -2.77 -22.89
C LYS A 92 15.98 -1.61 -22.60
N SER A 93 16.27 -0.83 -21.56
CA SER A 93 15.39 0.27 -21.10
C SER A 93 15.55 1.59 -21.87
N GLU A 94 16.49 1.70 -22.83
CA GLU A 94 16.61 2.90 -23.68
C GLU A 94 15.54 3.01 -24.78
N PHE A 95 14.66 2.02 -24.95
CA PHE A 95 13.73 1.93 -26.08
C PHE A 95 12.23 2.06 -25.76
N MET A 96 11.85 2.66 -24.63
CA MET A 96 10.42 2.99 -24.41
C MET A 96 10.27 4.49 -24.11
N TYR A 97 9.92 5.22 -25.18
CA TYR A 97 9.34 6.56 -25.18
C TYR A 97 8.02 6.61 -24.39
#